data_AF-A0A485NV32-F1
#
_entry.id   AF-A0A485NV32-F1
#
_cell.length_a   1.000
_cell.length_b   1.000
_cell.length_c   1.000
_cell.angle_alpha   90.00
_cell.angle_beta   90.00
_cell.angle_gamma   90.00
#
_symmetry.space_group_name_H-M   'P 1'
#
loop_
_entity.id
_entity.type
_entity.pdbx_description
1 polymer ?
#
loop_
_entity_poly.entity_id
_entity_poly.type
_entity_poly.pdbx_seq_one_letter_code
_entity_poly.pdbx_strand_id
1 'polypeptide(L)' 'VYRQDCETFGMVVKMLIEKDPSLEKSIQFALRQNLHEIGERCVEELKHFIAEYDTSSQDFGEPF' A
#
# COMPACT_ATOMS: atom_id res chain seq x y z
N VAL A 1 2.53 -4.20 -7.33
CA VAL A 1 2.58 -2.77 -6.95
C VAL A 1 3.08 -2.62 -5.53
N TYR A 2 2.28 -2.89 -4.49
CA TYR A 2 2.69 -2.75 -3.07
C TYR A 2 4.08 -3.31 -2.71
N ARG A 3 4.39 -4.56 -3.09
CA ARG A 3 5.71 -5.16 -2.83
C ARG A 3 6.86 -4.38 -3.48
N GLN A 4 6.68 -3.94 -4.72
CA GLN A 4 7.69 -3.19 -5.46
C GLN A 4 7.90 -1.81 -4.85
N ASP A 5 6.84 -1.17 -4.35
CA ASP A 5 6.93 0.08 -3.62
C ASP A 5 7.75 -0.13 -2.34
N CYS A 6 7.43 -1.16 -1.54
CA CYS A 6 8.20 -1.52 -0.34
C CYS A 6 9.70 -1.71 -0.65
N GLU A 7 10.03 -2.44 -1.71
CA GLU A 7 11.41 -2.68 -2.13
C GLU A 7 12.11 -1.37 -2.55
N THR A 8 11.42 -0.51 -3.31
CA THR A 8 11.95 0.77 -3.80
C THR A 8 12.21 1.73 -2.65
N PHE A 9 11.23 1.94 -1.78
CA PHE A 9 11.36 2.80 -0.61
C PHE A 9 12.45 2.27 0.34
N GLY A 10 12.51 0.96 0.57
CA GLY A 10 13.55 0.33 1.41
C GLY A 10 14.96 0.57 0.87
N MET A 11 15.16 0.44 -0.45
CA MET A 11 16.44 0.73 -1.08
C MET A 11 16.86 2.20 -0.92
N VAL A 12 15.95 3.13 -1.20
CA VAL A 12 16.23 4.57 -1.07
C VAL A 12 16.55 4.95 0.37
N VAL A 13 15.78 4.45 1.35
CA VAL A 13 16.04 4.71 2.77
C VAL A 13 17.39 4.16 3.21
N LYS A 14 17.74 2.95 2.76
CA LYS A 14 19.06 2.38 3.02
C LYS A 14 20.18 3.28 2.47
N MET A 15 20.06 3.73 1.23
CA MET A 15 21.03 4.63 0.61
C MET A 15 21.15 5.97 1.34
N LEU A 16 20.04 6.53 1.83
CA LEU A 16 20.05 7.79 2.59
C LEU A 16 20.74 7.64 3.95
N ILE A 17 20.52 6.52 4.65
CA ILE A 17 21.18 6.22 5.93
C ILE A 17 22.69 6.01 5.73
N GLU A 18 23.09 5.35 4.64
CA GLU A 18 24.51 5.18 4.29
C GLU A 18 25.22 6.52 4.05
N LYS A 19 24.49 7.53 3.55
CA LYS A 19 25.03 8.88 3.31
C LYS A 19 25.02 9.76 4.56
N ASP A 20 24.01 9.64 5.40
CA ASP A 20 23.89 10.35 6.67
C ASP A 20 23.27 9.45 7.75
N PRO A 21 24.10 8.79 8.59
CA PRO A 21 23.63 7.89 9.63
C PRO A 21 22.75 8.58 10.69
N SER A 22 22.82 9.91 10.83
CA SER A 22 22.01 10.63 11.81
C SER A 22 20.50 10.58 11.49
N LEU A 23 20.15 10.29 10.23
CA LEU A 23 18.77 10.18 9.75
C LEU A 23 18.07 8.88 10.15
N GLU A 24 18.80 7.83 10.56
CA GLU A 24 18.26 6.47 10.68
C GLU A 24 16.94 6.39 11.46
N LYS A 25 16.89 7.01 12.65
CA LYS A 25 15.69 6.94 13.50
C LYS A 25 14.49 7.67 12.89
N SER A 26 14.69 8.89 12.38
CA SER A 26 13.60 9.71 11.83
C SER A 26 13.09 9.13 10.51
N ILE A 27 13.99 8.66 9.64
CA ILE A 27 13.62 8.14 8.32
C ILE A 27 12.99 6.75 8.40
N GLN A 28 13.41 5.88 9.32
CA GLN A 28 12.74 4.58 9.53
C GLN A 28 11.32 4.77 10.06
N PHE A 29 11.09 5.78 10.91
CA PHE A 29 9.74 6.10 11.38
C PHE A 29 8.86 6.56 10.21
N ALA A 30 9.34 7.52 9.41
CA ALA A 30 8.62 7.99 8.23
C ALA A 30 8.35 6.87 7.23
N LEU A 31 9.31 5.96 6.99
CA LEU A 31 9.15 4.80 6.13
C LEU A 31 8.01 3.91 6.61
N ARG A 32 7.96 3.57 7.91
CA ARG A 32 6.89 2.73 8.47
C ARG A 32 5.51 3.36 8.28
N GLN A 33 5.39 4.67 8.49
CA GLN A 33 4.13 5.38 8.29
C GLN A 33 3.70 5.35 6.82
N ASN A 34 4.63 5.62 5.89
CA ASN A 34 4.33 5.60 4.45
C ASN A 34 3.89 4.20 3.99
N LEU A 35 4.63 3.14 4.37
CA LEU A 35 4.26 1.77 3.98
C LEU A 35 2.92 1.35 4.58
N HIS A 36 2.62 1.78 5.81
CA HIS A 36 1.32 1.52 6.42
C HIS A 36 0.19 2.17 5.63
N GLU A 37 0.32 3.46 5.30
CA GLU A 37 -0.71 4.19 4.53
C GLU A 37 -0.92 3.60 3.13
N ILE A 38 0.16 3.22 2.43
CA ILE A 38 0.03 2.55 1.13
C ILE A 38 -0.68 1.19 1.30
N GLY A 39 -0.35 0.45 2.36
CA GLY A 39 -1.00 -0.82 2.67
C GLY A 39 -2.50 -0.66 2.94
N GLU A 40 -2.89 0.37 3.70
CA GLU A 40 -4.30 0.70 3.93
C GLU A 40 -5.03 1.03 2.63
N ARG A 41 -4.42 1.83 1.75
CA ARG A 41 -4.99 2.14 0.43
C ARG A 41 -5.18 0.89 -0.43
N CYS A 42 -4.21 -0.03 -0.46
CA CYS A 42 -4.36 -1.29 -1.18
C CYS A 42 -5.51 -2.16 -0.62
N VAL A 43 -5.68 -2.20 0.70
CA VAL A 43 -6.80 -2.92 1.33
C VAL A 43 -8.14 -2.26 0.97
N GLU A 44 -8.19 -0.93 0.96
CA GLU A 44 -9.41 -0.20 0.61
C GLU A 44 -9.80 -0.39 -0.85
N GLU A 45 -8.83 -0.34 -1.77
CA GLU A 45 -9.04 -0.66 -3.19
C GLU A 45 -9.59 -2.08 -3.37
N LEU A 46 -9.07 -3.07 -2.62
CA LEU A 46 -9.57 -4.44 -2.69
C LEU A 46 -11.01 -4.56 -2.18
N LYS A 47 -11.36 -3.88 -1.08
CA LYS A 47 -12.74 -3.85 -0.58
C LYS A 47 -13.69 -3.22 -1.61
N HIS A 48 -13.28 -2.10 -2.21
CA HIS A 48 -14.04 -1.44 -3.27
C HIS A 48 -14.27 -2.38 -4.45
N PHE A 49 -13.21 -3.07 -4.90
CA PHE A 49 -13.31 -4.05 -5.98
C PHE A 49 -14.31 -5.18 -5.67
N ILE A 50 -14.28 -5.72 -4.45
CA ILE A 50 -15.22 -6.76 -4.01
C ILE A 50 -16.66 -6.23 -3.99
N ALA A 51 -16.89 -5.03 -3.46
CA ALA A 51 -18.22 -4.43 -3.41
C ALA A 51 -18.80 -4.18 -4.82
N GLU A 52 -17.98 -3.71 -5.76
CA GLU A 52 -18.37 -3.54 -7.18
C GLU A 52 -18.67 -4.89 -7.86
N TYR A 53 -17.90 -5.93 -7.54
CA TYR A 53 -18.16 -7.28 -8.03
C TYR A 53 -19.48 -7.87 -7.49
N ASP A 54 -19.75 -7.72 -6.19
CA ASP A 54 -20.96 -8.24 -5.56
C ASP A 54 -22.22 -7.52 -6.07
N THR A 55 -22.15 -6.20 -6.26
CA THR A 55 -23.24 -5.40 -6.81
C THR A 55 -23.53 -5.72 -8.28
N SER A 56 -22.50 -5.88 -9.11
CA SER A 56 -22.67 -6.30 -10.52
C SER A 56 -23.16 -7.75 -10.68
N SER A 57 -22.85 -8.63 -9.73
CA SER A 57 -23.33 -10.02 -9.73
C SER A 57 -24.82 -10.15 -9.35
N GLN A 58 -25.39 -9.17 -8.65
CA GLN A 58 -26.81 -9.17 -8.29
C GLN A 58 -27.75 -8.79 -9.45
N ASP A 59 -27.25 -8.09 -10.48
CA ASP A 59 -28.05 -7.69 -11.67
C ASP A 59 -28.38 -8.86 -12.61
N PHE A 60 -27.73 -10.02 -12.47
CA PHE A 60 -28.01 -11.22 -13.27
C PHE A 60 -29.05 -12.16 -12.63
N GLY A 61 -29.64 -11.76 -11.51
CA GLY A 61 -30.54 -12.58 -10.69
C GLY A 61 -32.03 -12.25 -10.75
N GLU A 62 -32.51 -11.41 -11.68
CA GLU A 62 -33.95 -11.24 -11.90
C GLU A 62 -34.53 -12.44 -12.69
N PRO A 63 -35.43 -13.25 -12.10
CA PRO A 63 -36.15 -14.26 -12.86
C PRO A 63 -37.25 -13.57 -13.69
N PHE A 64 -37.23 -13.78 -15.01
CA PHE A 64 -38.38 -13.57 -15.89
C PHE A 64 -39.55 -14.49 -15.54
#